data_AF-A0AAU7FE22-F1
#
_entry.id   AF-A0AAU7FE22-F1
#
_cell.length_a   1.000
_cell.length_b   1.000
_cell.length_c   1.000
_cell.angle_alpha   90.00
_cell.angle_beta   90.00
_cell.angle_gamma   90.00
#
_symmetry.space_group_name_H-M   'P 1'
#
loop_
_entity.id
_entity.type
_entity.pdbx_description
1 polymer ?
#
loop_
_entity_poly.entity_id
_entity_poly.type
_entity_poly.pdbx_seq_one_letter_code
_entity_poly.pdbx_strand_id
1 'polypeptide(L)'
;MLLILSSFALASEKSSDEPQDVSSYPVVVNNRTLIEFRSGILHYSAQDRAQAAELRVKRILARHPGGTVRQNAINTPAVGASITLNGEQLFMILASDINTLSGETLEATAQQSVHQVSMLVAESRELRNPRQLLQAAALALLASAIFAALLYLLSRTRVVLMKNGRRYFTRYDQPSGAKNHWGKNIPAQSGTALAD
;
A
#
# COMPACT_ATOMS: atom_id res chain seq x y z
N MET A 1 -42.44 -7.62 -47.92
CA MET A 1 -42.07 -8.55 -46.84
C MET A 1 -41.23 -7.77 -45.84
N LEU A 2 -41.44 -8.00 -44.52
CA LEU A 2 -40.88 -7.32 -43.33
C LEU A 2 -41.64 -6.04 -42.90
N LEU A 3 -42.76 -6.13 -42.20
CA LEU A 3 -42.97 -6.42 -40.75
C LEU A 3 -42.56 -5.29 -39.80
N ILE A 4 -43.60 -4.57 -39.38
CA ILE A 4 -43.70 -3.62 -38.27
C ILE A 4 -43.33 -4.35 -36.97
N LEU A 5 -42.35 -3.87 -36.20
CA LEU A 5 -42.19 -4.26 -34.81
C LEU A 5 -42.51 -3.07 -33.90
N SER A 6 -43.69 -3.18 -33.30
CA SER A 6 -44.22 -2.37 -32.21
C SER A 6 -43.27 -2.37 -31.01
N SER A 7 -42.92 -1.18 -30.52
CA SER A 7 -42.33 -0.98 -29.20
C SER A 7 -43.35 -1.40 -28.13
N PHE A 8 -43.07 -2.46 -27.39
CA PHE A 8 -43.77 -2.78 -26.16
C PHE A 8 -42.91 -2.28 -25.00
N ALA A 9 -43.30 -1.15 -24.41
CA ALA A 9 -42.71 -0.67 -23.17
C ALA A 9 -43.23 -1.56 -22.03
N LEU A 10 -42.40 -2.51 -21.58
CA LEU A 10 -42.69 -3.29 -20.39
C LEU A 10 -42.37 -2.39 -19.19
N ALA A 11 -43.41 -1.77 -18.62
CA ALA A 11 -43.34 -1.19 -17.29
C ALA A 11 -42.99 -2.31 -16.31
N SER A 12 -41.77 -2.28 -15.78
CA SER A 12 -41.37 -3.15 -14.67
C SER A 12 -42.06 -2.62 -13.41
N GLU A 13 -43.26 -3.12 -13.18
CA GLU A 13 -43.96 -2.99 -11.90
C GLU A 13 -43.13 -3.78 -10.89
N LYS A 14 -42.36 -3.05 -10.08
CA LYS A 14 -41.51 -3.59 -9.03
C LYS A 14 -42.40 -4.30 -8.01
N SER A 15 -42.58 -5.60 -8.21
CA SER A 15 -43.27 -6.50 -7.31
C SER A 15 -42.63 -6.43 -5.92
N SER A 16 -43.38 -5.87 -4.98
CA SER A 16 -43.02 -5.71 -3.56
C SER A 16 -43.17 -7.02 -2.79
N ASP A 17 -42.45 -8.05 -3.22
CA ASP A 17 -42.37 -9.35 -2.52
C ASP A 17 -40.93 -9.90 -2.58
N GLU A 18 -39.97 -9.02 -2.28
CA GLU A 18 -38.59 -9.42 -1.97
C GLU A 18 -38.55 -9.75 -0.47
N PRO A 19 -38.02 -10.93 -0.06
CA PRO A 19 -37.90 -11.27 1.35
C PRO A 19 -37.15 -10.14 2.04
N GLN A 20 -37.70 -9.60 3.13
CA GLN A 20 -37.18 -8.39 3.78
C GLN A 20 -35.67 -8.52 3.99
N ASP A 21 -34.90 -7.85 3.12
CA ASP A 21 -33.48 -7.68 3.29
C ASP A 21 -33.33 -6.88 4.58
N VAL A 22 -32.80 -7.54 5.61
CA VAL A 22 -32.41 -6.89 6.87
C VAL A 22 -31.24 -5.97 6.54
N SER A 23 -31.55 -4.81 5.94
CA SER A 23 -30.57 -3.90 5.35
C SER A 23 -29.52 -3.54 6.39
N SER A 24 -28.37 -4.19 6.28
CA SER A 24 -27.24 -4.05 7.18
C SER A 24 -26.30 -3.00 6.60
N TYR A 25 -25.93 -2.01 7.41
CA TYR A 25 -25.10 -0.90 6.96
C TYR A 25 -23.73 -0.96 7.64
N PRO A 26 -22.67 -1.32 6.92
CA PRO A 26 -21.33 -1.41 7.48
C PRO A 26 -20.75 -0.02 7.78
N VAL A 27 -20.01 0.09 8.88
CA VAL A 27 -19.16 1.24 9.20
C VAL A 27 -17.77 0.95 8.66
N VAL A 28 -17.37 1.62 7.58
CA VAL A 28 -16.09 1.38 6.91
C VAL A 28 -15.15 2.59 7.04
N VAL A 29 -13.96 2.37 7.58
CA VAL A 29 -12.91 3.39 7.67
C VAL A 29 -11.59 2.81 7.19
N ASN A 30 -10.93 3.48 6.25
CA ASN A 30 -9.68 3.03 5.63
C ASN A 30 -9.72 1.56 5.17
N ASN A 31 -10.76 1.18 4.42
CA ASN A 31 -10.99 -0.19 3.94
C ASN A 31 -11.19 -1.26 5.03
N ARG A 32 -11.42 -0.85 6.29
CA ARG A 32 -11.73 -1.76 7.39
C ARG A 32 -13.18 -1.58 7.84
N THR A 33 -13.93 -2.68 7.80
CA THR A 33 -15.26 -2.75 8.41
C THR A 33 -15.11 -2.89 9.92
N LEU A 34 -15.68 -1.94 10.66
CA LEU A 34 -15.60 -1.89 12.12
C LEU A 34 -16.77 -2.66 12.76
N ILE A 35 -17.96 -2.49 12.21
CA ILE A 35 -19.21 -3.12 12.63
C ILE A 35 -20.25 -2.95 11.52
N GLU A 36 -21.31 -3.76 11.55
CA GLU A 36 -22.54 -3.53 10.77
C GLU A 36 -23.69 -3.08 11.67
N PHE A 37 -24.39 -2.01 11.29
CA PHE A 37 -25.61 -1.59 11.96
C PHE A 37 -26.83 -2.14 11.25
N ARG A 38 -27.75 -2.68 12.04
CA ARG A 38 -29.00 -3.28 11.55
C ARG A 38 -30.23 -2.50 11.99
N SER A 39 -30.10 -1.68 13.03
CA SER A 39 -31.22 -0.97 13.64
C SER A 39 -31.07 0.55 13.60
N GLY A 40 -32.19 1.26 13.53
CA GLY A 40 -32.23 2.71 13.74
C GLY A 40 -32.25 3.07 15.23
N ILE A 41 -32.03 4.35 15.53
CA ILE A 41 -32.28 4.91 16.87
C ILE A 41 -33.02 6.23 16.74
N LEU A 42 -34.18 6.33 17.40
CA LEU A 42 -35.07 7.49 17.27
C LEU A 42 -35.39 7.79 15.79
N HIS A 43 -35.03 8.98 15.30
CA HIS A 43 -35.25 9.42 13.91
C HIS A 43 -34.07 9.11 12.97
N TYR A 44 -33.04 8.40 13.44
CA TYR A 44 -31.87 8.05 12.63
C TYR A 44 -31.97 6.61 12.15
N SER A 45 -31.86 6.39 10.84
CA SER A 45 -31.78 5.05 10.27
C SER A 45 -30.45 4.37 10.60
N ALA A 46 -30.37 3.05 10.37
CA ALA A 46 -29.10 2.32 10.49
C ALA A 46 -28.03 2.89 9.53
N GLN A 47 -28.43 3.32 8.34
CA GLN A 47 -27.56 3.99 7.37
C GLN A 47 -27.02 5.32 7.90
N ASP A 48 -27.89 6.18 8.44
CA ASP A 48 -27.49 7.47 9.00
C ASP A 48 -26.50 7.28 10.16
N ARG A 49 -26.76 6.28 11.01
CA ARG A 49 -25.86 5.89 12.09
C ARG A 49 -24.50 5.46 11.55
N ALA A 50 -24.46 4.66 10.49
CA ALA A 50 -23.21 4.18 9.90
C ALA A 50 -22.37 5.33 9.34
N GLN A 51 -23.00 6.20 8.54
CA GLN A 51 -22.33 7.39 7.98
C GLN A 51 -21.84 8.34 9.08
N ALA A 52 -22.66 8.60 10.10
CA ALA A 52 -22.27 9.43 11.23
C ALA A 52 -21.10 8.82 12.03
N ALA A 53 -21.09 7.49 12.21
CA ALA A 53 -20.00 6.77 12.86
C ALA A 53 -18.71 6.89 12.06
N GLU A 54 -18.73 6.66 10.75
CA GLU A 54 -17.54 6.81 9.89
C GLU A 54 -16.93 8.21 9.98
N LEU A 55 -17.77 9.24 9.84
CA LEU A 55 -17.33 10.63 9.93
C LEU A 55 -16.73 10.95 11.30
N ARG A 56 -17.35 10.45 12.37
CA ARG A 56 -16.87 10.66 13.74
C ARG A 56 -15.54 9.94 13.97
N VAL A 57 -15.42 8.68 13.55
CA VAL A 57 -14.17 7.90 13.64
C VAL A 57 -13.04 8.60 12.89
N LYS A 58 -13.26 8.98 11.62
CA LYS A 58 -12.26 9.71 10.81
C LYS A 58 -11.81 10.99 11.50
N ARG A 59 -12.75 11.77 12.06
CA ARG A 59 -12.45 13.02 12.77
C ARG A 59 -11.64 12.79 14.05
N ILE A 60 -12.01 11.79 14.87
CA ILE A 60 -11.33 11.51 16.13
C ILE A 60 -9.93 10.96 15.86
N LEU A 61 -9.76 10.03 14.92
CA LEU A 61 -8.44 9.54 14.49
C LEU A 61 -7.55 10.64 13.93
N ALA A 62 -8.14 11.62 13.22
CA ALA A 62 -7.39 12.75 12.72
C ALA A 62 -6.76 13.58 13.85
N ARG A 63 -7.45 13.73 14.98
CA ARG A 63 -6.98 14.43 16.19
C ARG A 63 -6.06 13.59 17.07
N HIS A 64 -6.34 12.30 17.17
CA HIS A 64 -5.65 11.36 18.05
C HIS A 64 -5.02 10.24 17.22
N PRO A 65 -3.76 10.39 16.76
CA PRO A 65 -3.07 9.38 15.95
C PRO A 65 -2.69 8.11 16.75
N GLY A 66 -3.18 7.96 17.97
CA GLY A 66 -2.92 6.86 18.88
C GLY A 66 -3.87 6.94 20.07
N GLY A 67 -3.89 5.89 20.88
CA GLY A 67 -4.71 5.86 22.08
C GLY A 67 -5.20 4.47 22.44
N THR A 68 -5.97 4.42 23.52
CA THR A 68 -6.60 3.19 23.98
C THR A 68 -8.06 3.18 23.58
N VAL A 69 -8.45 2.12 22.86
CA VAL A 69 -9.83 1.84 22.53
C VAL A 69 -10.46 1.09 23.70
N ARG A 70 -11.65 1.50 24.13
CA ARG A 70 -12.39 0.85 25.21
C ARG A 70 -13.86 0.72 24.85
N GLN A 71 -14.43 -0.42 25.22
CA GLN A 71 -15.88 -0.56 25.32
C GLN A 71 -16.36 -0.09 26.69
N ASN A 72 -17.46 0.63 26.74
CA ASN A 72 -18.15 1.01 27.96
C ASN A 72 -19.59 0.53 27.87
N ALA A 73 -20.06 -0.19 28.88
CA ALA A 73 -21.48 -0.52 28.99
C ALA A 73 -22.29 0.78 29.17
N ILE A 74 -23.45 0.86 28.54
CA ILE A 74 -24.40 1.94 28.82
C ILE A 74 -25.06 1.64 30.16
N ASN A 75 -25.18 2.64 31.04
CA ASN A 75 -25.67 2.50 32.43
C ASN A 75 -27.05 1.84 32.58
N THR A 76 -27.77 1.63 31.47
CA THR A 76 -28.90 0.72 31.38
C THR A 76 -28.44 -0.55 30.64
N PRO A 77 -28.04 -1.61 31.37
CA PRO A 77 -27.71 -2.89 30.74
C PRO A 77 -28.90 -3.34 29.91
N ALA A 78 -28.65 -3.80 28.68
CA ALA A 78 -29.60 -4.12 27.59
C ALA A 78 -29.88 -3.03 26.53
N VAL A 79 -29.40 -1.80 26.69
CA VAL A 79 -29.52 -0.79 25.61
C VAL A 79 -28.44 -0.99 24.54
N GLY A 80 -27.19 -1.20 24.96
CA GLY A 80 -26.07 -1.30 24.05
C GLY A 80 -24.69 -1.15 24.69
N ALA A 81 -23.66 -1.11 23.84
CA ALA A 81 -22.27 -0.88 24.20
C ALA A 81 -21.73 0.35 23.46
N SER A 82 -21.00 1.19 24.18
CA SER A 82 -20.32 2.36 23.64
C SER A 82 -18.87 2.01 23.31
N ILE A 83 -18.41 2.30 22.09
CA ILE A 83 -17.00 2.19 21.71
C ILE A 83 -16.36 3.57 21.75
N THR A 84 -15.26 3.70 22.49
CA THR A 84 -14.56 4.96 22.72
C THR A 84 -13.08 4.86 22.40
N LEU A 85 -12.47 5.98 21.99
CA LEU A 85 -11.02 6.15 21.85
C LEU A 85 -10.59 7.30 22.75
N ASN A 86 -9.73 7.03 23.74
CA ASN A 86 -9.30 8.00 24.75
C ASN A 86 -10.49 8.69 25.47
N GLY A 87 -11.60 7.97 25.65
CA GLY A 87 -12.83 8.50 26.26
C GLY A 87 -13.76 9.27 25.31
N GLU A 88 -13.35 9.56 24.07
CA GLU A 88 -14.26 10.13 23.06
C GLU A 88 -15.08 9.03 22.39
N GLN A 89 -16.41 9.23 22.32
CA GLN A 89 -17.32 8.30 21.66
C GLN A 89 -17.03 8.19 20.17
N LEU A 90 -16.76 6.98 19.68
CA LEU A 90 -16.68 6.69 18.25
C LEU A 90 -18.09 6.38 17.72
N PHE A 91 -18.69 5.32 18.25
CA PHE A 91 -20.03 4.86 17.88
C PHE A 91 -20.61 3.95 18.96
N MET A 92 -21.92 3.77 18.90
CA MET A 92 -22.69 2.95 19.83
C MET A 92 -23.26 1.75 19.09
N ILE A 93 -23.15 0.58 19.71
CA ILE A 93 -23.70 -0.70 19.28
C ILE A 93 -24.96 -0.93 20.09
N LEU A 94 -26.11 -1.09 19.46
CA LEU A 94 -27.36 -1.38 20.16
C LEU A 94 -27.55 -2.89 20.29
N ALA A 95 -28.31 -3.32 21.29
CA ALA A 95 -28.73 -4.71 21.39
C ALA A 95 -29.52 -5.16 20.13
N SER A 96 -30.26 -4.23 19.51
CA SER A 96 -30.98 -4.43 18.25
C SER A 96 -30.09 -4.53 17.01
N ASP A 97 -28.79 -4.23 17.11
CA ASP A 97 -27.83 -4.47 16.03
C ASP A 97 -27.33 -5.94 16.01
N ILE A 98 -27.60 -6.71 17.07
CA ILE A 98 -27.05 -8.06 17.27
C ILE A 98 -27.99 -9.12 16.70
N ASN A 99 -27.47 -9.99 15.83
CA ASN A 99 -28.22 -11.12 15.33
C ASN A 99 -28.09 -12.33 16.27
N THR A 100 -28.96 -12.39 17.28
CA THR A 100 -28.96 -13.48 18.26
C THR A 100 -29.31 -14.84 17.64
N LEU A 101 -30.03 -14.86 16.50
CA LEU A 101 -30.37 -16.10 15.78
C LEU A 101 -29.13 -16.74 15.13
N SER A 102 -28.14 -15.94 14.75
CA SER A 102 -26.84 -16.44 14.26
C SER A 102 -25.83 -16.69 15.38
N GLY A 103 -26.26 -16.59 16.66
CA GLY A 103 -25.40 -16.79 17.82
C GLY A 103 -24.50 -15.59 18.15
N GLU A 104 -24.75 -14.41 17.57
CA GLU A 104 -24.01 -13.20 17.96
C GLU A 104 -24.41 -12.75 19.37
N THR A 105 -23.45 -12.14 20.08
CA THR A 105 -23.71 -11.52 21.38
C THR A 105 -23.18 -10.09 21.37
N LEU A 106 -23.85 -9.20 22.12
CA LEU A 106 -23.43 -7.81 22.22
C LEU A 106 -21.98 -7.68 22.71
N GLU A 107 -21.60 -8.50 23.70
CA GLU A 107 -20.25 -8.50 24.26
C GLU A 107 -19.21 -8.92 23.22
N ALA A 108 -19.43 -10.03 22.49
CA ALA A 108 -18.50 -10.48 21.46
C ALA A 108 -18.38 -9.46 20.31
N THR A 109 -19.50 -8.88 19.87
CA THR A 109 -19.51 -7.87 18.81
C THR A 109 -18.81 -6.58 19.26
N ALA A 110 -18.99 -6.17 20.52
CA ALA A 110 -18.28 -5.03 21.09
C ALA A 110 -16.77 -5.28 21.20
N GLN A 111 -16.35 -6.45 21.67
CA GLN A 111 -14.95 -6.83 21.74
C GLN A 111 -14.31 -6.89 20.35
N GLN A 112 -15.01 -7.46 19.37
CA GLN A 112 -14.57 -7.48 17.99
C GLN A 112 -14.42 -6.06 17.44
N SER A 113 -15.38 -5.18 17.71
CA SER A 113 -15.32 -3.76 17.31
C SER A 113 -14.11 -3.06 17.95
N VAL A 114 -13.84 -3.30 19.24
CA VAL A 114 -12.64 -2.78 19.94
C VAL A 114 -11.37 -3.25 19.23
N HIS A 115 -11.30 -4.54 18.87
CA HIS A 115 -10.15 -5.09 18.14
C HIS A 115 -9.96 -4.42 16.77
N GLN A 116 -11.02 -4.31 15.96
CA GLN A 116 -10.95 -3.68 14.65
C GLN A 116 -10.52 -2.20 14.71
N VAL A 117 -11.09 -1.44 15.66
CA VAL A 117 -10.72 -0.04 15.88
C VAL A 117 -9.28 0.06 16.40
N SER A 118 -8.82 -0.85 17.25
CA SER A 118 -7.45 -0.84 17.75
C SER A 118 -6.43 -1.06 16.62
N MET A 119 -6.74 -1.96 15.70
CA MET A 119 -5.93 -2.17 14.48
C MET A 119 -5.92 -0.91 13.61
N LEU A 120 -7.08 -0.30 13.37
CA LEU A 120 -7.19 0.95 12.63
C LEU A 120 -6.36 2.09 13.26
N VAL A 121 -6.35 2.19 14.59
CA VAL A 121 -5.53 3.17 15.33
C VAL A 121 -4.04 2.87 15.15
N ALA A 122 -3.63 1.61 15.24
CA ALA A 122 -2.23 1.20 15.05
C ALA A 122 -1.75 1.52 13.62
N GLU A 123 -2.54 1.19 12.60
CA GLU A 123 -2.27 1.51 11.19
C GLU A 123 -2.17 3.02 10.97
N SER A 124 -3.09 3.80 11.56
CA SER A 124 -3.06 5.25 11.45
C SER A 124 -1.83 5.89 12.11
N ARG A 125 -1.25 5.26 13.14
CA ARG A 125 -0.04 5.73 13.80
C ARG A 125 1.19 5.58 12.90
N GLU A 126 1.30 4.44 12.23
CA GLU A 126 2.44 4.10 11.38
C GLU A 126 2.56 5.06 10.18
N LEU A 127 1.43 5.35 9.53
CA LEU A 127 1.39 6.29 8.41
C LEU A 127 1.73 7.75 8.78
N ARG A 128 1.72 8.09 10.08
CA ARG A 128 1.84 9.47 10.57
C ARG A 128 3.11 9.74 11.38
N ASN A 129 4.15 8.92 11.25
CA ASN A 129 5.45 9.21 11.86
C ASN A 129 6.46 9.79 10.84
N PRO A 130 6.31 11.06 10.40
CA PRO A 130 7.14 11.65 9.36
C PRO A 130 8.62 11.73 9.78
N ARG A 131 8.92 11.77 11.08
CA ARG A 131 10.30 11.74 11.59
C ARG A 131 10.98 10.42 11.28
N GLN A 132 10.30 9.29 11.43
CA GLN A 132 10.86 7.99 11.08
C GLN A 132 11.06 7.86 9.56
N LEU A 133 10.11 8.35 8.76
CA LEU A 133 10.25 8.39 7.30
C LEU A 133 11.43 9.27 6.86
N LEU A 134 11.61 10.45 7.48
CA LEU A 134 12.75 11.33 7.21
C LEU A 134 14.08 10.72 7.64
N GLN A 135 14.14 10.06 8.81
CA GLN A 135 15.34 9.37 9.26
C GLN A 135 15.71 8.22 8.34
N ALA A 136 14.73 7.40 7.94
CA ALA A 136 14.94 6.32 6.98
C ALA A 136 15.38 6.85 5.61
N ALA A 137 14.75 7.92 5.11
CA ALA A 137 15.13 8.58 3.87
C ALA A 137 16.55 9.16 3.93
N ALA A 138 16.93 9.80 5.04
CA ALA A 138 18.27 10.33 5.25
C ALA A 138 19.33 9.21 5.28
N LEU A 139 19.05 8.11 5.97
CA LEU A 139 19.93 6.93 5.98
C LEU A 139 20.06 6.31 4.59
N ALA A 140 18.96 6.19 3.84
CA ALA A 140 18.96 5.67 2.48
C ALA A 140 19.76 6.57 1.52
N LEU A 141 19.61 7.89 1.63
CA LEU A 141 20.40 8.86 0.85
C LEU A 141 21.89 8.76 1.18
N LEU A 142 22.24 8.65 2.46
CA LEU A 142 23.63 8.51 2.90
C LEU A 142 24.24 7.20 2.39
N ALA A 143 23.53 6.08 2.51
CA ALA A 143 23.97 4.80 1.96
C ALA A 143 24.16 4.86 0.43
N SER A 144 23.23 5.51 -0.28
CA SER A 144 23.31 5.72 -1.73
C SER A 144 24.51 6.59 -2.13
N ALA A 145 24.79 7.65 -1.37
CA ALA A 145 25.93 8.53 -1.60
C ALA A 145 27.26 7.79 -1.40
N ILE A 146 27.36 6.97 -0.35
CA ILE A 146 28.54 6.13 -0.11
C ILE A 146 28.74 5.13 -1.27
N PHE A 147 27.67 4.46 -1.68
CA PHE A 147 27.72 3.53 -2.80
C PHE A 147 28.17 4.21 -4.10
N ALA A 148 27.60 5.38 -4.42
CA ALA A 148 28.00 6.17 -5.57
C ALA A 148 29.46 6.64 -5.48
N ALA A 149 29.94 7.04 -4.29
CA ALA A 149 31.33 7.42 -4.06
C ALA A 149 32.29 6.26 -4.29
N LEU A 150 31.94 5.04 -3.85
CA LEU A 150 32.74 3.83 -4.11
C LEU A 150 32.82 3.50 -5.60
N LEU A 151 31.69 3.55 -6.31
CA LEU A 151 31.66 3.37 -7.77
C LEU A 151 32.47 4.44 -8.50
N TYR A 152 32.40 5.69 -8.03
CA TYR A 152 33.20 6.79 -8.57
C TYR A 152 34.71 6.54 -8.36
N LEU A 153 35.14 6.11 -7.17
CA LEU A 153 36.53 5.75 -6.91
C LEU A 153 37.00 4.60 -7.80
N LEU A 154 36.19 3.56 -7.96
CA LEU A 154 36.54 2.38 -8.76
C LEU A 154 36.62 2.70 -10.25
N SER A 155 35.73 3.54 -10.77
CA SER A 155 35.79 4.00 -12.16
C SER A 155 36.99 4.94 -12.39
N ARG A 156 37.32 5.79 -11.41
CA ARG A 156 38.48 6.69 -11.46
C ARG A 156 39.78 5.90 -11.57
N THR A 157 39.99 4.86 -10.76
CA THR A 157 41.20 4.03 -10.82
C THR A 157 41.32 3.29 -12.15
N ARG A 158 40.21 2.75 -12.68
CA ARG A 158 40.16 2.12 -14.02
C ARG A 158 40.56 3.10 -15.13
N VAL A 159 40.01 4.32 -15.12
CA VAL A 159 40.31 5.33 -16.16
C VAL A 159 41.75 5.80 -16.07
N VAL A 160 42.28 6.01 -14.85
CA VAL A 160 43.69 6.39 -14.66
C VAL A 160 44.63 5.29 -15.13
N LEU A 161 44.30 4.02 -14.86
CA LEU A 161 45.10 2.87 -15.30
C LEU A 161 45.15 2.75 -16.83
N MET A 162 44.02 2.97 -17.51
CA MET A 162 43.96 2.98 -18.97
C MET A 162 44.66 4.20 -19.58
N LYS A 163 44.55 5.37 -18.95
CA LYS A 163 45.23 6.60 -19.40
C LYS A 163 46.75 6.52 -19.25
N ASN A 164 47.23 5.90 -18.17
CA ASN A 164 48.67 5.64 -17.95
C ASN A 164 49.17 4.36 -18.66
N GLY A 165 48.27 3.50 -19.12
CA GLY A 165 48.55 2.23 -19.79
C GLY A 165 49.14 2.33 -21.19
N ARG A 166 49.23 3.54 -21.78
CA ARG A 166 49.98 3.79 -23.04
C ARG A 166 51.47 3.43 -22.93
N ARG A 167 52.00 3.19 -21.72
CA ARG A 167 53.40 2.82 -21.49
C ARG A 167 53.68 1.31 -21.45
N TYR A 168 52.66 0.45 -21.44
CA TYR A 168 52.87 -1.01 -21.31
C TYR A 168 52.52 -1.83 -22.55
N PHE A 169 51.67 -1.32 -23.45
CA PHE A 169 51.24 -2.09 -24.63
C PHE A 169 52.15 -1.95 -25.87
N THR A 170 53.18 -1.10 -25.85
CA THR A 170 54.11 -0.93 -27.00
C THR A 170 55.25 -1.96 -27.06
N ARG A 171 55.14 -3.11 -26.38
CA ARG A 171 56.19 -4.16 -26.41
C ARG A 171 55.76 -5.52 -26.97
N TYR A 172 54.52 -5.64 -27.48
CA TYR A 172 54.02 -6.86 -28.12
C TYR A 172 53.76 -6.73 -29.63
N ASP A 173 54.27 -5.67 -30.26
CA ASP A 173 54.35 -5.56 -31.71
C ASP A 173 55.81 -5.53 -32.17
N GLN A 174 56.58 -6.50 -31.68
CA GLN A 174 57.80 -6.88 -32.35
C GLN A 174 57.45 -8.14 -33.13
N PRO A 175 57.33 -8.09 -34.47
CA PRO A 175 57.31 -9.31 -35.25
C PRO A 175 58.64 -9.98 -34.94
N SER A 176 58.60 -11.01 -34.09
CA SER A 176 59.73 -11.89 -33.91
C SER A 176 59.97 -12.45 -35.30
N GLY A 177 61.02 -11.96 -35.96
CA GLY A 177 61.55 -12.58 -37.16
C GLY A 177 61.84 -14.01 -36.76
N ALA A 178 60.88 -14.90 -37.03
CA ALA A 178 61.00 -16.31 -36.74
C ALA A 178 62.15 -16.78 -37.61
N LYS A 179 63.32 -16.94 -36.99
CA LYS A 179 64.47 -17.56 -37.63
C LYS A 179 64.03 -18.98 -37.93
N ASN A 180 63.80 -19.27 -39.21
CA ASN A 180 63.79 -20.65 -39.64
C ASN A 180 65.21 -21.20 -39.47
N HIS A 181 65.34 -22.52 -39.42
CA HIS A 181 66.61 -23.22 -39.22
C HIS A 181 67.67 -23.00 -40.33
N TRP A 182 67.42 -22.10 -41.28
CA TRP A 182 68.31 -21.69 -42.37
C TRP A 182 68.73 -20.21 -42.29
N GLY A 183 68.73 -19.60 -41.10
CA GLY A 183 69.54 -18.41 -40.80
C GLY A 183 69.32 -17.15 -41.65
N LYS A 184 68.18 -17.03 -42.37
CA LYS A 184 67.87 -15.84 -43.18
C LYS A 184 66.65 -15.12 -42.62
N ASN A 185 66.77 -13.79 -42.48
CA ASN A 185 65.68 -12.93 -42.07
C ASN A 185 64.70 -12.79 -43.26
N ILE A 186 63.41 -13.05 -43.04
CA ILE A 186 62.37 -12.75 -44.03
C ILE A 186 62.10 -11.24 -43.94
N PRO A 187 62.44 -10.41 -44.95
CA PRO A 187 62.05 -9.02 -44.93
C PRO A 187 60.52 -8.94 -45.05
N ALA A 188 59.90 -8.08 -44.23
CA ALA A 188 58.49 -7.78 -44.33
C ALA A 188 58.22 -7.21 -45.74
N GLN A 189 57.36 -7.89 -46.50
CA GLN A 189 57.00 -7.47 -47.84
C GLN A 189 56.25 -6.13 -47.76
N SER A 190 56.91 -5.04 -48.15
CA SER A 190 56.25 -3.74 -48.36
C SER A 190 55.52 -3.77 -49.69
N GLY A 191 54.20 -3.57 -49.62
CA GLY A 191 53.29 -3.57 -50.76
C GLY A 191 53.66 -2.57 -51.85
N THR A 192 53.39 -3.00 -53.08
CA THR A 192 53.49 -2.25 -54.32
C THR A 192 52.54 -1.06 -54.35
N ALA A 193 53.07 0.15 -54.52
CA ALA A 193 52.33 1.28 -55.06
C ALA A 193 52.32 1.16 -56.59
N LEU A 194 51.15 0.86 -57.16
CA LEU A 194 50.86 1.11 -58.56
C LEU A 194 50.49 2.58 -58.70
N ALA A 195 51.35 3.36 -59.35
CA ALA A 195 51.01 4.62 -59.98
C ALA A 195 51.53 4.55 -61.42
N ASP A 196 50.57 4.66 -62.33
CA ASP A 196 50.60 4.87 -63.78
C ASP A 196 51.18 3.76 -64.69
#